data_AF-A0A850CEU4-F1
#
_entry.id   AF-A0A850CEU4-F1
#
_cell.length_a   1.000
_cell.length_b   1.000
_cell.length_c   1.000
_cell.angle_alpha   90.00
_cell.angle_beta   90.00
_cell.angle_gamma   90.00
#
_symmetry.space_group_name_H-M   'P 1'
#
loop_
_entity.id
_entity.type
_entity.pdbx_description
1 polymer ?
#
loop_
_entity_poly.entity_id
_entity_poly.type
_entity_poly.pdbx_seq_one_letter_code
_entity_poly.pdbx_strand_id
1 'polypeptide(L)'
;DHGAEARLRDFHAARPDVPVFGPEALAAALGDLKFTCVSPGDAIPVAGTEIKVFGGRHAVIHPDIPLVANVCYLVDGVYHPGDSLTVPDMPVRTLLVPVAAPWLKLSEAIDFARAVDAPAVHPIHDAILSDIGLGLPDRLFPLLVGDSYRRIANGETATV
;
A
#
# COMPACT_ATOMS: atom_id res chain seq x y z
N ASP A 1 -12.31 2.18 0.55
CA ASP A 1 -11.61 1.70 1.76
C ASP A 1 -10.34 2.50 2.07
N HIS A 2 -9.58 2.97 1.08
CA HIS A 2 -8.39 3.79 1.29
C HIS A 2 -8.64 5.31 1.40
N GLY A 3 -9.54 5.87 0.57
CA GLY A 3 -9.88 7.31 0.55
C GLY A 3 -10.99 7.70 1.54
N ALA A 4 -10.82 7.44 2.84
CA ALA A 4 -11.85 7.72 3.85
C ALA A 4 -11.93 9.23 4.20
N GLU A 5 -12.68 10.00 3.41
CA GLU A 5 -12.78 11.47 3.53
C GLU A 5 -13.03 11.97 4.96
N ALA A 6 -14.03 11.43 5.66
CA ALA A 6 -14.36 11.85 7.03
C ALA A 6 -13.15 11.69 7.98
N ARG A 7 -12.42 10.57 7.89
CA ARG A 7 -11.22 10.33 8.72
C ARG A 7 -10.09 11.29 8.38
N LEU A 8 -9.91 11.61 7.10
CA LEU A 8 -8.91 12.58 6.66
C LEU A 8 -9.23 13.99 7.15
N ARG A 9 -10.50 14.40 7.13
CA ARG A 9 -10.95 15.69 7.67
C ARG A 9 -10.72 15.77 9.18
N ASP A 10 -11.11 14.74 9.93
CA ASP A 10 -10.88 14.68 11.38
C ASP A 10 -9.38 14.74 11.72
N PHE A 11 -8.55 14.01 10.96
CA PHE A 11 -7.10 14.03 11.12
C PHE A 11 -6.51 15.43 10.86
N HIS A 12 -6.90 16.07 9.77
CA HIS A 12 -6.41 17.40 9.39
C HIS A 12 -6.89 18.48 10.36
N ALA A 13 -8.13 18.42 10.83
CA ALA A 13 -8.65 19.35 11.85
C ALA A 13 -7.85 19.28 13.16
N ALA A 14 -7.43 18.07 13.56
CA ALA A 14 -6.59 17.87 14.74
C ALA A 14 -5.10 18.21 14.50
N ARG A 15 -4.65 18.19 13.25
CA ARG A 15 -3.23 18.32 12.85
C ARG A 15 -3.09 19.11 11.54
N PRO A 16 -3.41 20.42 11.55
CA PRO A 16 -3.48 21.22 10.33
C PRO A 16 -2.12 21.38 9.62
N ASP A 17 -1.03 21.25 10.37
CA ASP A 17 0.34 21.41 9.85
C ASP A 17 0.92 20.13 9.23
N VAL A 18 0.22 19.00 9.35
CA VAL A 18 0.69 17.73 8.73
C VAL A 18 0.30 17.73 7.26
N PRO A 19 1.27 17.67 6.33
CA PRO A 19 0.98 17.64 4.91
C PRO A 19 0.30 16.32 4.52
N VAL A 20 -0.64 16.40 3.58
CA VAL A 20 -1.35 15.25 3.01
C VAL A 20 -0.93 15.13 1.55
N PHE A 21 -0.50 13.94 1.14
CA PHE A 21 -0.10 13.65 -0.24
C PHE A 21 -1.01 12.59 -0.84
N GLY A 22 -1.37 12.72 -2.11
CA GLY A 22 -2.20 11.74 -2.79
C GLY A 22 -2.36 11.99 -4.29
N PRO A 23 -2.94 11.04 -5.04
CA PRO A 23 -3.14 11.22 -6.47
C PRO A 23 -4.17 12.31 -6.74
N GLU A 24 -4.10 12.96 -7.90
CA GLU A 24 -5.04 14.01 -8.32
C GLU A 24 -6.51 13.56 -8.27
N ALA A 25 -6.77 12.27 -8.49
CA ALA A 25 -8.11 11.69 -8.39
C ALA A 25 -8.78 11.90 -7.02
N LEU A 26 -8.02 12.14 -5.95
CA LEU A 26 -8.57 12.49 -4.64
C LEU A 26 -9.18 13.89 -4.61
N ALA A 27 -8.84 14.80 -5.52
CA ALA A 27 -9.35 16.18 -5.50
C ALA A 27 -10.89 16.22 -5.52
N ALA A 28 -11.51 15.36 -6.32
CA ALA A 28 -12.97 15.26 -6.40
C ALA A 28 -13.59 14.76 -5.09
N ALA A 29 -12.89 13.88 -4.37
CA ALA A 29 -13.37 13.28 -3.11
C ALA A 29 -13.08 14.17 -1.89
N LEU A 30 -12.01 14.96 -1.91
CA LEU A 30 -11.55 15.75 -0.76
C LEU A 30 -12.08 17.19 -0.76
N GLY A 31 -12.64 17.66 -1.87
CA GLY A 31 -13.27 18.97 -1.97
C GLY A 31 -12.29 20.10 -1.63
N ASP A 32 -12.57 20.81 -0.54
CA ASP A 32 -11.78 21.95 -0.05
C ASP A 32 -10.61 21.57 0.87
N LEU A 33 -10.49 20.29 1.24
CA LEU A 33 -9.40 19.83 2.08
C LEU A 33 -8.06 19.99 1.34
N LYS A 34 -7.12 20.71 1.94
CA LYS A 34 -5.81 20.92 1.34
C LYS A 34 -4.99 19.64 1.33
N PHE A 35 -4.52 19.25 0.16
CA PHE A 35 -3.55 18.19 -0.04
C PHE A 35 -2.64 18.53 -1.23
N THR A 36 -1.52 17.84 -1.32
CA THR A 36 -0.58 17.95 -2.44
C THR A 36 -0.76 16.77 -3.37
N CYS A 37 -1.06 17.06 -4.64
CA CYS A 37 -1.10 16.05 -5.68
C CYS A 37 0.29 15.48 -5.94
N VAL A 38 0.39 14.16 -6.06
CA VAL A 38 1.63 13.45 -6.37
C VAL A 38 1.42 12.43 -7.47
N SER A 39 2.47 12.16 -8.24
CA SER A 39 2.49 11.27 -9.38
C SER A 39 3.69 10.32 -9.30
N PRO A 40 3.64 9.16 -9.98
CA PRO A 40 4.79 8.27 -10.08
C PRO A 40 6.02 9.00 -10.61
N GLY A 41 7.17 8.81 -9.97
CA GLY A 41 8.41 9.52 -10.24
C GLY A 41 8.67 10.71 -9.32
N ASP A 42 7.67 11.17 -8.56
CA ASP A 42 7.87 12.25 -7.59
C ASP A 42 8.75 11.79 -6.41
N ALA A 43 9.54 12.73 -5.90
CA ALA A 43 10.31 12.62 -4.67
C ALA A 43 9.94 13.80 -3.75
N ILE A 44 9.45 13.49 -2.55
CA ILE A 44 8.85 14.45 -1.64
C ILE A 44 9.73 14.56 -0.40
N PRO A 45 10.46 15.67 -0.20
CA PRO A 45 11.21 15.91 1.03
C PRO A 45 10.24 16.29 2.14
N VAL A 46 10.21 15.52 3.23
CA VAL A 46 9.33 15.78 4.38
C VAL A 46 9.98 15.29 5.68
N ALA A 47 9.97 16.13 6.73
CA ALA A 47 10.45 15.76 8.07
C ALA A 47 11.84 15.07 8.14
N GLY A 48 12.76 15.42 7.23
CA GLY A 48 14.11 14.84 7.18
C GLY A 48 14.21 13.49 6.47
N THR A 49 13.11 12.98 5.90
CA THR A 49 13.10 11.82 5.00
C THR A 49 12.64 12.25 3.61
N GLU A 50 12.93 11.41 2.61
CA GLU A 50 12.35 11.52 1.28
C GLU A 50 11.30 10.42 1.11
N ILE A 51 10.13 10.78 0.58
CA ILE A 51 9.11 9.82 0.13
C ILE A 51 9.22 9.71 -1.38
N LYS A 52 9.36 8.50 -1.90
CA LYS A 52 9.39 8.24 -3.35
C LYS A 52 8.09 7.62 -3.82
N VAL A 53 7.58 8.09 -4.95
CA VAL A 53 6.23 7.74 -5.44
C VAL A 53 6.33 6.85 -6.67
N PHE A 54 5.59 5.73 -6.68
CA PHE A 54 5.53 4.77 -7.79
C PHE A 54 4.08 4.46 -8.17
N GLY A 55 3.87 3.51 -9.08
CA GLY A 55 2.55 3.04 -9.50
C GLY A 55 1.92 3.97 -10.53
N GLY A 56 0.78 4.56 -10.19
CA GLY A 56 -0.04 5.44 -11.03
C GLY A 56 -1.39 4.84 -11.39
N ARG A 57 -1.54 3.53 -11.26
CA ARG A 57 -2.77 2.80 -11.57
C ARG A 57 -3.01 1.70 -10.56
N HIS A 58 -4.28 1.54 -10.19
CA HIS A 58 -4.74 0.40 -9.41
C HIS A 58 -4.59 -0.89 -10.25
N ALA A 59 -4.56 -2.06 -9.61
CA ALA A 59 -4.74 -3.34 -10.29
C ALA A 59 -6.12 -3.41 -10.98
N VAL A 60 -6.30 -4.23 -12.01
CA VAL A 60 -7.61 -4.29 -12.68
C VAL A 60 -8.62 -5.01 -11.78
N ILE A 61 -9.70 -4.31 -11.40
CA ILE A 61 -10.78 -4.91 -10.61
C ILE A 61 -11.68 -5.78 -11.48
N HIS A 62 -12.17 -5.20 -12.57
CA HIS A 62 -12.96 -5.87 -13.59
C HIS A 62 -12.83 -5.06 -14.88
N PRO A 63 -12.82 -5.69 -16.08
CA PRO A 63 -12.70 -4.96 -17.35
C PRO A 63 -13.75 -3.86 -17.58
N ASP A 64 -14.94 -4.01 -17.00
CA ASP A 64 -16.05 -3.05 -17.11
C ASP A 64 -16.00 -1.92 -16.05
N ILE A 65 -15.07 -1.99 -15.10
CA ILE A 65 -14.87 -0.93 -14.10
C ILE A 65 -13.69 -0.07 -14.54
N PRO A 66 -13.85 1.26 -14.67
CA PRO A 66 -12.75 2.15 -15.03
C PRO A 66 -11.54 1.98 -14.11
N LEU A 67 -10.36 1.90 -14.71
CA LEU A 67 -9.12 1.80 -13.94
C LEU A 67 -8.84 3.12 -13.23
N VAL A 68 -8.77 3.07 -11.90
CA VAL A 68 -8.58 4.25 -11.06
C VAL A 68 -7.11 4.50 -10.74
N ALA A 69 -6.80 5.74 -10.34
CA ALA A 69 -5.47 6.11 -9.91
C ALA A 69 -5.12 5.43 -8.57
N ASN A 70 -3.91 4.88 -8.49
CA ASN A 70 -3.30 4.38 -7.26
C ASN A 70 -1.82 4.73 -7.30
N VAL A 71 -1.30 5.38 -6.28
CA VAL A 71 0.14 5.64 -6.13
C VAL A 71 0.69 4.76 -5.02
N CYS A 72 1.95 4.36 -5.18
CA CYS A 72 2.70 3.61 -4.19
C CYS A 72 3.69 4.54 -3.50
N TYR A 73 4.03 4.25 -2.25
CA TYR A 73 4.97 5.05 -1.48
C TYR A 73 6.12 4.18 -0.98
N LEU A 74 7.35 4.64 -1.18
CA LEU A 74 8.52 4.15 -0.45
C LEU A 74 8.97 5.22 0.55
N VAL A 75 8.98 4.86 1.82
CA VAL A 75 9.37 5.74 2.93
C VAL A 75 10.37 5.00 3.81
N ASP A 76 11.59 5.50 3.92
CA ASP A 76 12.64 4.89 4.74
C ASP A 76 12.82 3.36 4.49
N GLY A 77 12.73 2.94 3.23
CA GLY A 77 12.84 1.54 2.82
C GLY A 77 11.57 0.68 3.04
N VAL A 78 10.50 1.25 3.60
CA VAL A 78 9.16 0.61 3.70
C VAL A 78 8.34 0.94 2.46
N TYR A 79 7.93 -0.08 1.71
CA TYR A 79 7.15 0.05 0.49
C TYR A 79 5.69 -0.30 0.72
N HIS A 80 4.80 0.66 0.50
CA HIS A 80 3.35 0.48 0.48
C HIS A 80 2.83 0.62 -0.96
N PRO A 81 2.39 -0.47 -1.62
CA PRO A 81 1.98 -0.46 -3.02
C PRO A 81 0.55 0.06 -3.23
N GLY A 82 -0.20 0.25 -2.15
CA GLY A 82 -1.65 0.48 -2.23
C GLY A 82 -2.32 -0.72 -2.87
N ASP A 83 -3.31 -0.46 -3.70
CA ASP A 83 -4.04 -1.50 -4.43
C ASP A 83 -3.43 -1.73 -5.82
N SER A 84 -2.11 -1.98 -5.85
CA SER A 84 -1.38 -2.29 -7.07
C SER A 84 -0.30 -3.35 -6.81
N LEU A 85 0.23 -3.93 -7.88
CA LEU A 85 1.37 -4.84 -7.86
C LEU A 85 2.57 -4.22 -8.60
N THR A 86 2.75 -2.90 -8.48
CA THR A 86 3.87 -2.21 -9.12
C THR A 86 5.16 -2.48 -8.35
N VAL A 87 6.13 -3.11 -9.02
CA VAL A 87 7.48 -3.34 -8.51
C VAL A 87 8.28 -2.02 -8.63
N PRO A 88 8.84 -1.48 -7.54
CA PRO A 88 9.68 -0.29 -7.62
C PRO A 88 11.05 -0.65 -8.23
N ASP A 89 11.69 0.28 -8.91
CA ASP A 89 13.02 0.11 -9.52
C ASP A 89 14.15 0.41 -8.52
N MET A 90 13.91 0.20 -7.23
CA MET A 90 14.86 0.47 -6.15
C MET A 90 14.76 -0.60 -5.05
N PRO A 91 15.83 -0.76 -4.23
CA PRO A 91 15.82 -1.68 -3.11
C PRO A 91 14.70 -1.38 -2.10
N VAL A 92 13.99 -2.42 -1.71
CA VAL A 92 12.97 -2.38 -0.65
C VAL A 92 13.48 -3.18 0.54
N ARG A 93 13.41 -2.59 1.74
CA ARG A 93 13.77 -3.27 2.99
C ARG A 93 12.58 -3.97 3.60
N THR A 94 11.41 -3.34 3.54
CA THR A 94 10.15 -3.91 4.03
C THR A 94 9.06 -3.71 3.00
N LEU A 95 8.44 -4.79 2.56
CA LEU A 95 7.28 -4.77 1.68
C LEU A 95 5.99 -4.96 2.50
N LEU A 96 5.03 -4.07 2.31
CA LEU A 96 3.63 -4.31 2.68
C LEU A 96 2.91 -4.91 1.47
N VAL A 97 2.45 -6.16 1.56
CA VAL A 97 1.88 -6.89 0.41
C VAL A 97 0.38 -7.08 0.59
N PRO A 98 -0.50 -6.59 -0.32
CA PRO A 98 -1.91 -6.94 -0.28
C PRO A 98 -2.06 -8.44 -0.52
N VAL A 99 -2.86 -9.14 0.27
CA VAL A 99 -3.04 -10.60 0.14
C VAL A 99 -4.47 -11.04 -0.15
N ALA A 100 -5.46 -10.15 -0.08
CA ALA A 100 -6.83 -10.48 -0.44
C ALA A 100 -7.62 -9.29 -0.96
N ALA A 101 -8.11 -9.38 -2.18
CA ALA A 101 -9.04 -8.41 -2.71
C ALA A 101 -9.91 -9.05 -3.81
N PRO A 102 -11.04 -8.44 -4.20
CA PRO A 102 -11.84 -8.94 -5.33
C PRO A 102 -11.04 -9.06 -6.64
N TRP A 103 -9.95 -8.29 -6.73
CA TRP A 103 -9.12 -8.10 -7.91
C TRP A 103 -7.79 -8.89 -7.88
N LEU A 104 -7.52 -9.61 -6.78
CA LEU A 104 -6.20 -10.17 -6.51
C LEU A 104 -6.23 -11.69 -6.42
N LYS A 105 -5.38 -12.37 -7.19
CA LYS A 105 -5.04 -13.76 -6.92
C LYS A 105 -3.85 -13.81 -5.98
N LEU A 106 -3.89 -14.73 -5.02
CA LEU A 106 -2.79 -14.94 -4.07
C LEU A 106 -1.46 -15.27 -4.78
N SER A 107 -1.50 -15.98 -5.91
CA SER A 107 -0.30 -16.25 -6.72
C SER A 107 0.36 -14.98 -7.25
N GLU A 108 -0.43 -13.99 -7.67
CA GLU A 108 0.08 -12.71 -8.18
C GLU A 108 0.72 -11.89 -7.04
N ALA A 109 0.15 -11.94 -5.84
CA ALA A 109 0.74 -11.33 -4.65
C ALA A 109 2.09 -11.96 -4.27
N ILE A 110 2.22 -13.28 -4.41
CA ILE A 110 3.46 -14.02 -4.15
C ILE A 110 4.52 -13.71 -5.21
N ASP A 111 4.14 -13.70 -6.48
CA ASP A 111 5.05 -13.35 -7.58
C ASP A 111 5.52 -11.89 -7.44
N PHE A 112 4.62 -10.99 -7.04
CA PHE A 112 4.96 -9.61 -6.72
C PHE A 112 5.96 -9.52 -5.55
N ALA A 113 5.72 -10.22 -4.44
CA ALA A 113 6.65 -10.21 -3.31
C ALA A 113 8.04 -10.76 -3.68
N ARG A 114 8.10 -11.80 -4.51
CA ARG A 114 9.36 -12.34 -5.06
C ARG A 114 10.07 -11.35 -5.99
N ALA A 115 9.32 -10.61 -6.79
CA ALA A 115 9.90 -9.61 -7.69
C ALA A 115 10.46 -8.40 -6.93
N VAL A 116 9.83 -8.02 -5.81
CA VAL A 116 10.34 -6.97 -4.91
C VAL A 116 11.55 -7.44 -4.09
N ASP A 117 11.60 -8.73 -3.73
CA ASP A 117 12.72 -9.38 -3.03
C ASP A 117 13.12 -8.67 -1.72
N ALA A 118 12.12 -8.21 -0.96
CA ALA A 118 12.35 -7.55 0.31
C ALA A 118 12.71 -8.56 1.42
N PRO A 119 13.67 -8.25 2.31
CA PRO A 119 14.03 -9.12 3.42
C PRO A 119 12.92 -9.22 4.49
N ALA A 120 11.99 -8.28 4.54
CA ALA A 120 10.79 -8.33 5.38
C ALA A 120 9.53 -8.10 4.53
N VAL A 121 8.53 -8.96 4.68
CA VAL A 121 7.27 -8.92 3.95
C VAL A 121 6.11 -9.05 4.95
N HIS A 122 5.22 -8.06 4.98
CA HIS A 122 4.06 -8.05 5.87
C HIS A 122 2.76 -8.02 5.06
N PRO A 123 1.81 -8.93 5.33
CA PRO A 123 0.51 -8.91 4.67
C PRO A 123 -0.28 -7.67 5.10
N ILE A 124 -0.98 -7.07 4.15
CA ILE A 124 -2.02 -6.05 4.34
C ILE A 124 -3.25 -6.44 3.54
N HIS A 125 -4.32 -5.63 3.64
CA HIS A 125 -5.52 -5.79 2.83
C HIS A 125 -6.16 -7.18 2.96
N ASP A 126 -6.41 -7.63 4.19
CA ASP A 126 -6.94 -8.97 4.48
C ASP A 126 -8.10 -9.01 5.47
N ALA A 127 -8.58 -7.84 5.90
CA ALA A 127 -9.74 -7.72 6.79
C ALA A 127 -11.04 -8.32 6.22
N ILE A 128 -11.10 -8.55 4.90
CA ILE A 128 -12.23 -9.23 4.25
C ILE A 128 -12.21 -10.76 4.42
N LEU A 129 -11.08 -11.32 4.88
CA LEU A 129 -10.93 -12.75 5.08
C LEU A 129 -11.50 -13.15 6.45
N SER A 130 -12.09 -14.34 6.49
CA SER A 130 -12.35 -15.03 7.75
C SER A 130 -11.04 -15.51 8.38
N ASP A 131 -11.08 -15.94 9.64
CA ASP A 131 -9.92 -16.53 10.32
C ASP A 131 -9.32 -17.72 9.54
N ILE A 132 -10.17 -18.54 8.92
CA ILE A 132 -9.74 -19.65 8.05
C ILE A 132 -9.05 -19.10 6.79
N GLY A 133 -9.60 -18.02 6.20
CA GLY A 133 -9.04 -17.37 5.03
C GLY A 133 -7.65 -16.80 5.28
N LEU A 134 -7.41 -16.18 6.45
CA LEU A 134 -6.09 -15.66 6.85
C LEU A 134 -5.02 -16.76 6.89
N GLY A 135 -5.40 -18.00 7.22
CA GLY A 135 -4.48 -19.13 7.26
C GLY A 135 -3.91 -19.54 5.89
N LEU A 136 -4.48 -19.06 4.78
CA LEU A 136 -3.99 -19.38 3.44
C LEU A 136 -2.73 -18.60 3.05
N PRO A 137 -2.71 -17.24 3.04
CA PRO A 137 -1.48 -16.48 2.81
C PRO A 137 -0.41 -16.84 3.85
N ASP A 138 -0.79 -17.02 5.12
CA ASP A 138 0.12 -17.35 6.22
C ASP A 138 0.84 -18.69 6.04
N ARG A 139 0.29 -19.60 5.22
CA ARG A 139 0.92 -20.87 4.88
C ARG A 139 1.73 -20.80 3.58
N LEU A 140 1.20 -20.12 2.56
CA LEU A 140 1.79 -20.16 1.22
C LEU A 140 2.93 -19.17 1.04
N PHE A 141 2.88 -18.00 1.68
CA PHE A 141 3.99 -17.05 1.61
C PHE A 141 5.28 -17.61 2.22
N PRO A 142 5.31 -18.17 3.44
CA PRO A 142 6.54 -18.77 3.96
C PRO A 142 7.10 -19.89 3.07
N LEU A 143 6.23 -20.70 2.46
CA LEU A 143 6.63 -21.79 1.56
C LEU A 143 7.31 -21.27 0.28
N LEU A 144 6.90 -20.11 -0.23
CA LEU A 144 7.28 -19.62 -1.57
C LEU A 144 8.20 -18.40 -1.54
N VAL A 145 8.16 -17.60 -0.48
CA VAL A 145 8.93 -16.36 -0.27
C VAL A 145 9.95 -16.52 0.88
N GLY A 146 9.83 -17.59 1.69
CA GLY A 146 10.75 -17.91 2.77
C GLY A 146 10.48 -17.13 4.06
N ASP A 147 11.51 -17.02 4.90
CA ASP A 147 11.43 -16.45 6.25
C ASP A 147 11.27 -14.92 6.31
N SER A 148 11.18 -14.28 5.14
CA SER A 148 10.89 -12.85 5.00
C SER A 148 9.44 -12.52 5.37
N TYR A 149 8.51 -13.47 5.19
CA TYR A 149 7.09 -13.24 5.47
C TYR A 149 6.76 -13.30 6.96
N ARG A 150 6.13 -12.25 7.48
CA ARG A 150 5.67 -12.17 8.88
C ARG A 150 4.38 -11.37 8.99
N ARG A 151 3.38 -11.93 9.66
CA ARG A 151 2.14 -11.21 10.00
C ARG A 151 2.36 -10.28 11.19
N ILE A 152 1.81 -9.07 11.10
CA ILE A 152 1.63 -8.17 12.23
C ILE A 152 0.13 -8.22 12.58
N ALA A 153 -0.20 -8.63 13.81
CA ALA A 153 -1.60 -8.67 14.22
C ALA A 153 -2.17 -7.25 14.39
N ASN A 154 -3.49 -7.10 14.29
CA ASN A 154 -4.13 -5.81 14.49
C ASN A 154 -3.80 -5.24 15.88
N GLY A 155 -3.25 -4.02 15.90
CA GLY A 155 -2.82 -3.34 17.12
C GLY A 155 -1.40 -3.65 17.56
N GLU A 156 -0.72 -4.60 16.92
CA GLU A 156 0.69 -4.89 17.15
C GLU A 156 1.59 -4.03 16.27
N THR A 157 2.88 -3.97 16.64
CA THR A 157 3.91 -3.21 15.91
C THR A 157 5.10 -4.09 15.58
N ALA A 158 5.77 -3.78 14.47
CA ALA A 158 7.07 -4.38 14.12
C ALA A 158 8.14 -3.29 14.03
N THR A 159 9.37 -3.64 14.42
CA THR A 159 10.55 -2.83 14.11
C THR A 159 11.04 -3.21 12.73
N VAL A 160 11.11 -2.24 11.84
CA VAL A 160 11.57 -2.41 10.46
C VAL A 160 13.00 -1.94 10.32
#